data_AF-A0A5N5JJH8-F1
#
_entry.id   AF-A0A5N5JJH8-F1
#
_cell.length_a   1.000
_cell.length_b   1.000
_cell.length_c   1.000
_cell.angle_alpha   90.00
_cell.angle_beta   90.00
_cell.angle_gamma   90.00
#
_symmetry.space_group_name_H-M   'P 1'
#
loop_
_entity.id
_entity.type
_entity.pdbx_description
1 polymer ?
#
loop_
_entity_poly.entity_id
_entity_poly.type
_entity_poly.pdbx_seq_one_letter_code
_entity_poly.pdbx_strand_id
1 'polypeptide(L)'
;MQVPHIPKVPRLLRQIQSNQTCYDPSLVSIGPYHHGKPELRDMEMLKVTFTSKFVDDSGLSIQYLYGKVAEVATDARRYYAEDSTNEFDDEKFTQIMFLDGTCCC
;
A
#
# COMPACT_ATOMS: atom_id res chain seq x y z
N MET A 1 -23.23 7.65 -1.21
CA MET A 1 -21.91 7.31 -1.75
C MET A 1 -20.89 8.19 -1.07
N GLN A 2 -19.97 7.61 -0.31
CA GLN A 2 -18.87 8.36 0.32
C GLN A 2 -17.81 8.61 -0.76
N VAL A 3 -17.32 9.84 -0.89
CA VAL A 3 -16.25 10.15 -1.84
C VAL A 3 -14.94 9.60 -1.27
N PRO A 4 -14.15 8.80 -2.02
CA PRO A 4 -12.90 8.27 -1.51
C PRO A 4 -11.90 9.42 -1.30
N HIS A 5 -11.24 9.43 -0.15
CA HIS A 5 -10.18 10.38 0.16
C HIS A 5 -8.88 10.08 -0.62
N ILE A 6 -8.69 8.82 -1.01
CA ILE A 6 -7.60 8.36 -1.86
C ILE A 6 -8.23 7.84 -3.16
N PRO A 7 -8.59 8.71 -4.12
CA PRO A 7 -9.22 8.28 -5.36
C PRO A 7 -8.23 7.59 -6.31
N LYS A 8 -8.73 6.69 -7.17
CA LYS A 8 -7.96 6.25 -8.35
C LYS A 8 -7.87 7.41 -9.35
N VAL A 9 -6.78 7.43 -10.12
CA VAL A 9 -6.64 8.39 -11.22
C VAL A 9 -7.75 8.17 -12.24
N PRO A 10 -8.55 9.20 -12.57
CA PRO A 10 -9.62 9.09 -13.56
C PRO A 10 -9.12 8.53 -14.90
N ARG A 11 -9.89 7.61 -15.50
CA ARG A 11 -9.54 6.97 -16.78
C ARG A 11 -9.21 7.97 -17.88
N LEU A 12 -9.94 9.09 -17.94
CA LEU A 12 -9.72 10.14 -18.92
C LEU A 12 -8.28 10.71 -18.84
N LEU A 13 -7.75 10.93 -17.63
CA LEU A 13 -6.38 11.43 -17.46
C LEU A 13 -5.33 10.41 -17.89
N ARG A 14 -5.59 9.12 -17.67
CA ARG A 14 -4.69 8.03 -18.09
C ARG A 14 -4.66 7.81 -19.60
N GLN A 15 -5.70 8.24 -20.32
CA GLN A 15 -5.79 8.12 -21.79
C GLN A 15 -5.04 9.22 -22.53
N ILE A 16 -4.65 10.30 -21.85
CA ILE A 16 -3.83 11.37 -22.43
C ILE A 16 -2.42 10.82 -22.69
N GLN A 17 -1.99 10.87 -23.96
CA GLN A 17 -0.73 10.27 -24.39
C GLN A 17 0.50 10.78 -23.62
N SER A 18 0.54 12.08 -23.29
CA SER A 18 1.62 12.67 -22.50
C SER A 18 1.69 12.16 -21.06
N ASN A 19 0.62 11.55 -20.54
CA ASN A 19 0.51 11.16 -19.13
C ASN A 19 0.61 9.65 -18.92
N GLN A 20 0.88 8.87 -19.97
CA GLN A 20 0.84 7.40 -19.94
C GLN A 20 1.70 6.78 -18.84
N THR A 21 2.82 7.41 -18.49
CA THR A 21 3.77 6.94 -17.47
C THR A 21 3.73 7.72 -16.16
N CYS A 22 2.86 8.73 -16.03
CA CYS A 22 2.86 9.64 -14.88
C CYS A 22 2.16 9.07 -13.64
N TYR A 23 1.33 8.04 -13.81
CA TYR A 23 0.41 7.57 -12.77
C TYR A 23 0.69 6.16 -12.29
N ASP A 24 1.61 5.44 -12.93
CA ASP A 24 2.08 4.15 -12.46
C ASP A 24 3.45 4.34 -11.80
N PRO A 25 3.67 3.82 -10.58
CA PRO A 25 4.98 3.91 -9.96
C PRO A 25 6.02 3.15 -10.79
N SER A 26 7.25 3.65 -10.80
CA SER A 26 8.36 3.00 -11.51
C SER A 26 9.20 2.06 -10.63
N LEU A 27 9.09 2.19 -9.30
CA LEU A 27 9.95 1.45 -8.36
C LEU A 27 9.18 0.93 -7.15
N VAL A 28 8.50 1.82 -6.41
CA VAL A 28 7.81 1.47 -5.16
C VAL A 28 6.29 1.65 -5.33
N SER A 29 5.50 0.61 -5.10
CA SER A 29 4.05 0.77 -4.86
C SER A 29 3.83 1.18 -3.40
N ILE A 30 2.89 2.08 -3.14
CA ILE A 30 2.40 2.34 -1.78
C ILE A 30 0.88 2.18 -1.79
N GLY A 31 0.39 1.34 -0.90
CA GLY A 31 -0.99 0.94 -0.79
C GLY A 31 -1.43 -0.09 -1.84
N PRO A 32 -2.74 -0.38 -1.89
CA PRO A 32 -3.32 -1.49 -2.64
C PRO A 32 -3.34 -1.29 -4.16
N TYR A 33 -3.38 -0.05 -4.67
CA TYR A 33 -3.68 0.23 -6.09
C TYR A 33 -2.68 -0.34 -7.09
N HIS A 34 -1.42 -0.48 -6.69
CA HIS A 34 -0.34 -0.96 -7.55
C HIS A 34 0.33 -2.20 -6.95
N HIS A 35 -0.23 -2.78 -5.87
CA HIS A 35 0.34 -3.94 -5.22
C HIS A 35 0.30 -5.17 -6.15
N GLY A 36 1.35 -6.00 -6.09
CA GLY A 36 1.44 -7.23 -6.88
C GLY A 36 1.79 -7.06 -8.35
N LYS A 37 1.97 -5.83 -8.84
CA LYS A 37 2.44 -5.57 -10.20
C LYS A 37 3.82 -6.19 -10.44
N PRO A 38 4.01 -6.99 -11.52
CA PRO A 38 5.28 -7.68 -11.78
C PRO A 38 6.49 -6.75 -11.83
N GLU A 39 6.31 -5.56 -12.39
CA GLU A 39 7.36 -4.54 -12.52
C GLU A 39 7.82 -3.92 -11.18
N LEU A 40 7.08 -4.13 -10.09
CA LEU A 40 7.39 -3.60 -8.75
C LEU A 40 7.87 -4.67 -7.77
N ARG A 41 7.93 -5.93 -8.21
CA ARG A 41 8.16 -7.09 -7.34
C ARG A 41 9.46 -7.00 -6.55
N ASP A 42 10.54 -6.52 -7.17
CA ASP A 42 11.84 -6.40 -6.51
C ASP A 42 11.76 -5.48 -5.30
N MET A 43 11.06 -4.36 -5.44
CA MET A 43 10.88 -3.44 -4.32
C MET A 43 9.93 -4.01 -3.27
N GLU A 44 8.85 -4.69 -3.65
CA GLU A 44 7.97 -5.40 -2.71
C GLU A 44 8.75 -6.39 -1.82
N MET A 45 9.73 -7.10 -2.39
CA MET A 45 10.61 -7.98 -1.61
C MET A 45 11.53 -7.18 -0.68
N LEU A 46 12.09 -6.05 -1.14
CA LEU A 46 12.92 -5.18 -0.31
C LEU A 46 12.16 -4.55 0.86
N LYS A 47 10.84 -4.30 0.73
CA LYS A 47 10.02 -3.81 1.85
C LYS A 47 10.08 -4.73 3.05
N VAL A 48 10.13 -6.06 2.83
CA VAL A 48 10.25 -7.04 3.93
C VAL A 48 11.57 -6.88 4.66
N THR A 49 12.68 -6.72 3.92
CA THR A 49 14.01 -6.49 4.49
C THR A 49 14.06 -5.20 5.29
N PHE A 50 13.55 -4.09 4.74
CA PHE A 50 13.52 -2.81 5.44
C PHE A 50 12.61 -2.84 6.66
N THR A 51 11.46 -3.51 6.57
CA THR A 51 10.56 -3.70 7.70
C THR A 51 11.22 -4.50 8.81
N SER A 52 11.92 -5.60 8.49
CA SER A 52 12.66 -6.37 9.50
C SER A 52 13.68 -5.48 10.21
N LYS A 53 14.45 -4.70 9.44
CA LYS A 53 15.42 -3.76 10.00
C LYS A 53 14.76 -2.70 10.89
N PHE A 54 13.64 -2.13 10.46
CA PHE A 54 12.88 -1.15 11.24
C PHE A 54 12.40 -1.75 12.57
N VAL A 55 11.85 -2.97 12.54
CA VAL A 55 11.39 -3.68 13.74
C VAL A 55 12.57 -3.88 14.71
N ASP A 56 13.71 -4.36 14.21
CA ASP A 56 14.91 -4.57 15.02
C ASP A 56 15.42 -3.26 15.64
N ASP A 57 15.53 -2.20 14.84
CA ASP A 57 16.00 -0.88 15.27
C ASP A 57 15.02 -0.22 16.27
N SER A 58 13.73 -0.53 16.20
CA SER A 58 12.71 0.00 17.12
C SER A 58 12.76 -0.62 18.52
N GLY A 59 13.31 -1.83 18.66
CA GLY A 59 13.27 -2.62 19.90
C GLY A 59 11.87 -3.09 20.32
N LEU A 60 10.85 -2.91 19.48
CA LEU A 60 9.48 -3.35 19.71
C LEU A 60 9.20 -4.68 19.02
N SER A 61 8.24 -5.46 19.53
CA SER A 61 7.87 -6.70 18.87
C SER A 61 7.09 -6.43 17.57
N ILE A 62 7.32 -7.27 16.56
CA ILE A 62 6.57 -7.20 15.29
C ILE A 62 5.07 -7.32 15.52
N GLN A 63 4.62 -8.16 16.47
CA GLN A 63 3.20 -8.32 16.78
C GLN A 63 2.59 -7.04 17.34
N TYR A 64 3.33 -6.31 18.18
CA TYR A 64 2.88 -5.03 18.72
C TYR A 64 2.71 -3.99 17.62
N LEU A 65 3.72 -3.83 16.76
CA LEU A 65 3.70 -2.88 15.65
C LEU A 65 2.62 -3.24 14.62
N TYR A 66 2.51 -4.51 14.25
CA TYR A 66 1.47 -5.00 13.36
C TYR A 66 0.07 -4.77 13.95
N GLY A 67 -0.10 -5.02 15.25
CA GLY A 67 -1.35 -4.73 15.97
C GLY A 67 -1.74 -3.26 15.88
N LYS A 68 -0.78 -2.32 15.99
CA LYS A 68 -1.02 -0.89 15.81
C LYS A 68 -1.47 -0.52 14.40
N VAL A 69 -0.95 -1.19 13.38
CA VAL A 69 -1.42 -1.01 12.01
C VAL A 69 -2.81 -1.61 11.82
N ALA A 70 -3.06 -2.81 12.38
CA ALA A 70 -4.37 -3.47 12.32
C ALA A 70 -5.48 -2.61 12.95
N GLU A 71 -5.21 -1.92 14.06
CA GLU A 71 -6.14 -0.99 14.72
C GLU A 71 -6.66 0.10 13.77
N VAL A 72 -5.86 0.55 12.80
CA VAL A 72 -6.21 1.64 11.87
C VAL A 72 -6.48 1.19 10.44
N ALA A 73 -6.10 -0.03 10.06
CA ALA A 73 -6.17 -0.54 8.69
C ALA A 73 -7.61 -0.58 8.16
N THR A 74 -8.57 -1.03 8.97
CA THR A 74 -9.98 -1.09 8.57
C THR A 74 -10.54 0.30 8.23
N ASP A 75 -10.19 1.31 9.02
CA ASP A 75 -10.62 2.69 8.74
C ASP A 75 -9.88 3.28 7.54
N ALA A 76 -8.58 3.00 7.39
CA ALA A 76 -7.81 3.41 6.22
C ALA A 76 -8.39 2.82 4.91
N ARG A 77 -8.86 1.57 4.95
CA ARG A 77 -9.50 0.91 3.79
C ARG A 77 -10.68 1.72 3.24
N ARG A 78 -11.46 2.35 4.12
CA ARG A 78 -12.65 3.16 3.74
C ARG A 78 -12.29 4.43 2.96
N TYR A 79 -11.02 4.84 2.96
CA TYR A 79 -10.55 5.99 2.20
C TYR A 79 -10.21 5.67 0.75
N TYR A 80 -10.02 4.40 0.41
CA TYR A 80 -9.81 3.97 -0.97
C TYR A 80 -11.13 3.92 -1.75
N ALA A 81 -11.04 3.91 -3.09
CA ALA A 81 -12.21 3.81 -3.95
C ALA A 81 -12.97 2.51 -3.69
N GLU A 82 -14.29 2.56 -3.86
CA GLU A 82 -15.14 1.35 -3.77
C GLU A 82 -14.60 0.25 -4.70
N ASP A 83 -14.69 -1.00 -4.25
CA ASP A 83 -14.20 -2.21 -4.88
C ASP A 83 -12.68 -2.33 -5.11
N SER A 84 -11.92 -1.28 -4.84
CA SER A 84 -10.49 -1.25 -5.15
C SER A 84 -9.60 -2.11 -4.25
N THR A 85 -10.15 -2.60 -3.14
CA THR A 85 -9.44 -3.44 -2.16
C THR A 85 -10.12 -4.79 -1.95
N ASN A 86 -11.15 -5.13 -2.74
CA ASN A 86 -11.97 -6.33 -2.53
C ASN A 86 -11.19 -7.63 -2.76
N GLU A 87 -10.08 -7.57 -3.51
CA GLU A 87 -9.17 -8.70 -3.72
C GLU A 87 -8.34 -9.04 -2.49
N PHE A 88 -8.31 -8.17 -1.48
CA PHE A 88 -7.58 -8.37 -0.24
C PHE A 88 -8.54 -8.60 0.92
N ASP A 89 -8.38 -9.71 1.64
CA ASP A 89 -8.95 -9.85 2.97
C ASP A 89 -8.30 -8.86 3.97
N ASP A 90 -8.82 -8.81 5.19
CA ASP A 90 -8.36 -7.85 6.21
C ASP A 90 -6.90 -8.07 6.62
N GLU A 91 -6.48 -9.33 6.71
CA GLU A 91 -5.09 -9.68 7.05
C GLU A 91 -4.13 -9.24 5.94
N LYS A 92 -4.46 -9.53 4.68
CA LYS A 92 -3.64 -9.18 3.54
C LYS A 92 -3.54 -7.68 3.34
N PHE A 93 -4.64 -6.95 3.47
CA PHE A 93 -4.61 -5.50 3.41
C PHE A 93 -3.77 -4.90 4.54
N THR A 94 -3.93 -5.41 5.76
CA THR A 94 -3.12 -4.97 6.91
C THR A 94 -1.64 -5.26 6.68
N GLN A 95 -1.30 -6.41 6.08
CA GLN A 95 0.08 -6.72 5.69
C GLN A 95 0.65 -5.71 4.68
N ILE A 96 -0.12 -5.34 3.66
CA ILE A 96 0.29 -4.33 2.68
C ILE A 96 0.57 -3.01 3.40
N MET A 97 -0.38 -2.53 4.22
CA MET A 97 -0.23 -1.27 4.96
C MET A 97 0.93 -1.30 5.96
N PHE A 98 1.16 -2.44 6.61
CA PHE A 98 2.25 -2.62 7.56
C PHE A 98 3.60 -2.49 6.85
N LEU A 99 3.83 -3.30 5.81
CA LEU A 99 5.08 -3.28 5.04
C LEU A 99 5.37 -1.89 4.47
N ASP A 100 4.35 -1.23 3.92
CA ASP A 100 4.47 0.09 3.32
C ASP A 100 4.77 1.19 4.35
N GLY A 101 4.14 1.09 5.53
CA GLY A 101 4.33 2.04 6.62
C GLY A 101 5.68 1.88 7.33
N THR A 102 6.28 0.70 7.33
CA THR A 102 7.56 0.44 8.01
C THR A 102 8.78 0.44 7.07
N CYS A 103 8.62 0.21 5.76
CA CYS A 103 9.74 0.24 4.83
C CYS A 103 10.14 1.65 4.36
N CYS A 104 9.21 2.60 4.41
CA CYS A 104 9.37 3.95 3.85
C CYS A 104 9.47 5.05 4.92
N CYS A 105 9.65 4.70 6.19
CA CYS A 105 9.74 5.63 7.34
C CYS A 105 11.12 5.60 8.01
#